data_AF-A0A535I9B9-F1
#
_entry.id   AF-A0A535I9B9-F1
#
_cell.length_a   1.000
_cell.length_b   1.000
_cell.length_c   1.000
_cell.angle_alpha   90.00
_cell.angle_beta   90.00
_cell.angle_gamma   90.00
#
_symmetry.space_group_name_H-M   'P 1'
#
loop_
_entity.id
_entity.type
_entity.pdbx_description
1 polymer ?
#
loop_
_entity_poly.entity_id
_entity_poly.type
_entity_poly.pdbx_seq_one_letter_code
_entity_poly.pdbx_strand_id
1 'polypeptide(L)'
;MLTGRLLAVAGRIDDWQWLVLIVAAPLFLFIRPALSPVLLLIPLLWGAAWIARRRPVPVTPLNGTLLLLAFMLLVSLYATYDLAASLPKVSGMILAFGVFFQVVRLSQSRRGWWGSLAFFFACGLGIVALSLLDTQWASKVGGLDVLTSRLAPHALSLPGAEQGLNPNELAGTLLW
;
A
#
# COMPACT_ATOMS: atom_id res chain seq x y z
N MET A 1 -34.42 12.51 -0.35
CA MET A 1 -33.90 12.83 1.00
C MET A 1 -33.21 11.58 1.53
N LEU A 2 -31.89 11.60 1.72
CA LEU A 2 -31.19 10.49 2.38
C LEU A 2 -31.59 10.49 3.87
N THR A 3 -31.94 9.33 4.41
CA THR A 3 -32.36 9.19 5.81
C THR A 3 -31.18 9.53 6.74
N GLY A 4 -31.45 10.19 7.88
CA GLY A 4 -30.40 10.60 8.83
C GLY A 4 -29.50 9.45 9.32
N ARG A 5 -30.03 8.22 9.32
CA ARG A 5 -29.26 6.99 9.61
C ARG A 5 -28.18 6.70 8.57
N LEU A 6 -28.45 6.88 7.27
CA LEU A 6 -27.46 6.64 6.21
C LEU A 6 -26.28 7.61 6.31
N LEU A 7 -26.55 8.88 6.62
CA LEU A 7 -25.49 9.88 6.83
C LEU A 7 -24.63 9.56 8.05
N ALA A 8 -25.23 9.12 9.15
CA ALA A 8 -24.49 8.72 10.35
C ALA A 8 -23.57 7.51 10.10
N VAL A 9 -24.06 6.50 9.38
CA VAL A 9 -23.25 5.32 9.01
C VAL A 9 -22.11 5.73 8.06
N ALA A 10 -22.41 6.51 7.02
CA ALA A 10 -21.40 6.98 6.08
C ALA A 10 -20.32 7.84 6.76
N GLY A 11 -20.71 8.70 7.71
CA GLY A 11 -19.77 9.48 8.52
C GLY A 11 -18.85 8.61 9.36
N ARG A 12 -19.40 7.57 10.02
CA ARG A 12 -18.60 6.62 10.79
C ARG A 12 -17.64 5.82 9.91
N ILE A 13 -18.08 5.36 8.74
CA ILE A 13 -17.18 4.68 7.80
C ILE A 13 -16.03 5.63 7.40
N ASP A 14 -16.35 6.89 7.10
CA ASP A 14 -15.35 7.88 6.70
C ASP A 14 -14.31 8.21 7.81
N ASP A 15 -14.72 8.24 9.09
CA ASP A 15 -13.79 8.41 10.21
C ASP A 15 -12.79 7.25 10.35
N TRP A 16 -13.22 6.03 10.02
CA TRP A 16 -12.43 4.80 10.20
C TRP A 16 -11.80 4.27 8.90
N GLN A 17 -11.85 5.04 7.80
CA GLN A 17 -11.28 4.65 6.50
C GLN A 17 -9.84 4.14 6.60
N TRP A 18 -9.00 4.79 7.41
CA TRP A 18 -7.61 4.41 7.59
C TRP A 18 -7.43 2.98 8.13
N LEU A 19 -8.29 2.53 9.06
CA LEU A 19 -8.25 1.14 9.55
C LEU A 19 -8.67 0.16 8.47
N VAL A 20 -9.71 0.52 7.71
CA VAL A 20 -10.20 -0.33 6.61
C VAL A 20 -9.08 -0.52 5.58
N LEU A 21 -8.32 0.52 5.26
CA LEU A 21 -7.17 0.44 4.36
C LEU A 21 -6.06 -0.48 4.89
N ILE A 22 -5.71 -0.38 6.18
CA ILE A 22 -4.68 -1.24 6.78
C ILE A 22 -5.11 -2.71 6.74
N VAL A 23 -6.34 -3.00 7.15
CA VAL A 23 -6.88 -4.37 7.17
C VAL A 23 -7.03 -4.92 5.76
N ALA A 24 -7.39 -4.08 4.78
CA ALA A 24 -7.52 -4.49 3.39
C ALA A 24 -6.18 -4.61 2.66
N ALA A 25 -5.10 -3.97 3.13
CA ALA A 25 -3.82 -3.92 2.44
C ALA A 25 -3.30 -5.31 2.00
N PRO A 26 -3.30 -6.36 2.84
CA PRO A 26 -2.87 -7.70 2.40
C PRO A 26 -3.71 -8.26 1.25
N LEU A 27 -5.02 -7.98 1.21
CA LEU A 27 -5.91 -8.44 0.15
C LEU A 27 -5.62 -7.75 -1.19
N PHE A 28 -5.20 -6.49 -1.16
CA PHE A 28 -4.78 -5.76 -2.35
C PHE A 28 -3.36 -6.19 -2.79
N LEU A 29 -2.43 -6.33 -1.86
CA LEU A 29 -1.04 -6.72 -2.17
C LEU A 29 -0.94 -8.15 -2.72
N PHE A 30 -1.76 -9.06 -2.23
CA PHE A 30 -1.78 -10.47 -2.62
C PHE A 30 -3.09 -10.85 -3.33
N ILE A 31 -3.61 -9.95 -4.17
CA ILE A 31 -4.89 -10.15 -4.84
C ILE A 31 -4.85 -11.33 -5.81
N ARG A 32 -5.95 -12.08 -5.86
CA ARG A 32 -6.19 -13.15 -6.84
C ARG A 32 -7.33 -12.73 -7.78
N PRO A 33 -7.44 -13.27 -9.00
CA PRO A 33 -8.53 -12.93 -9.92
C PRO A 33 -9.93 -13.05 -9.31
N ALA A 34 -10.16 -14.08 -8.48
CA ALA A 34 -11.41 -14.30 -7.75
C ALA A 34 -11.75 -13.20 -6.72
N LEU A 35 -10.75 -12.45 -6.26
CA LEU A 35 -10.88 -11.34 -5.31
C LEU A 35 -10.93 -9.97 -5.99
N SER A 36 -11.01 -9.90 -7.33
CA SER A 36 -11.16 -8.65 -8.07
C SER A 36 -12.29 -7.73 -7.59
N PRO A 37 -13.44 -8.22 -7.05
CA PRO A 37 -14.45 -7.33 -6.47
C PRO A 37 -13.95 -6.48 -5.29
N VAL A 38 -12.89 -6.89 -4.60
CA VAL A 38 -12.27 -6.12 -3.50
C VAL A 38 -11.77 -4.77 -3.99
N LEU A 39 -11.43 -4.62 -5.27
CA LEU A 39 -10.99 -3.34 -5.85
C LEU A 39 -12.05 -2.24 -5.73
N LEU A 40 -13.34 -2.61 -5.64
CA LEU A 40 -14.43 -1.67 -5.44
C LEU A 40 -14.44 -1.06 -4.04
N LEU A 41 -13.70 -1.63 -3.08
CA LEU A 41 -13.64 -1.12 -1.71
C LEU A 41 -13.21 0.35 -1.67
N ILE A 42 -12.16 0.74 -2.41
CA ILE A 42 -11.66 2.11 -2.41
C ILE A 42 -12.68 3.10 -3.01
N PRO A 43 -13.26 2.88 -4.21
CA PRO A 43 -14.37 3.68 -4.70
C PRO A 43 -15.57 3.77 -3.76
N LEU A 44 -15.92 2.67 -3.07
CA LEU A 44 -17.02 2.65 -2.11
C LEU A 44 -16.73 3.50 -0.87
N LEU A 45 -15.49 3.47 -0.35
CA LEU A 45 -15.05 4.35 0.73
C LEU A 45 -15.15 5.82 0.31
N TRP A 46 -14.71 6.16 -0.91
CA TRP A 46 -14.89 7.50 -1.46
C TRP A 46 -16.37 7.86 -1.65
N GLY A 47 -17.22 6.92 -2.06
CA GLY A 47 -18.67 7.10 -2.12
C GLY A 47 -19.27 7.43 -0.74
N ALA A 48 -18.86 6.72 0.31
CA ALA A 48 -19.28 7.01 1.68
C ALA A 48 -18.82 8.41 2.12
N ALA A 49 -17.57 8.78 1.83
CA ALA A 49 -17.02 10.11 2.08
C ALA A 49 -17.79 11.22 1.34
N TRP A 50 -18.19 10.95 0.09
CA TRP A 50 -19.02 11.86 -0.70
C TRP A 50 -20.38 12.05 -0.04
N ILE A 51 -21.05 10.96 0.33
CA ILE A 51 -22.38 11.00 0.95
C ILE A 51 -22.33 11.76 2.28
N ALA A 52 -21.30 11.51 3.11
CA ALA A 52 -21.17 12.09 4.43
C ALA A 52 -20.73 13.57 4.42
N ARG A 53 -19.71 13.91 3.61
CA ARG A 53 -19.02 15.22 3.69
C ARG A 53 -18.91 15.97 2.37
N ARG A 54 -19.41 15.40 1.25
CA ARG A 54 -19.33 15.97 -0.11
C ARG A 54 -17.90 16.25 -0.59
N ARG A 55 -16.90 15.66 0.07
CA ARG A 55 -15.47 15.82 -0.22
C ARG A 55 -14.79 14.45 -0.14
N PRO A 56 -14.94 13.60 -1.17
CA PRO A 56 -14.37 12.25 -1.15
C PRO A 56 -12.84 12.28 -1.17
N VAL A 57 -12.28 13.19 -1.97
CA VAL A 57 -10.85 13.30 -2.24
C VAL A 57 -10.39 14.71 -1.81
N PRO A 58 -9.33 14.84 -0.99
CA PRO A 58 -8.78 16.14 -0.64
C PRO A 58 -8.15 16.82 -1.86
N VAL A 59 -8.20 18.15 -1.90
CA VAL A 59 -7.53 18.94 -2.94
C VAL A 59 -6.05 19.04 -2.59
N THR A 60 -5.19 18.56 -3.50
CA THR A 60 -3.73 18.64 -3.35
C THR A 60 -3.10 19.14 -4.66
N PRO A 61 -1.91 19.77 -4.61
CA PRO A 61 -1.16 20.13 -5.81
C PRO A 61 -0.83 18.92 -6.70
N LEU A 62 -0.81 17.71 -6.12
CA LEU A 62 -0.49 16.47 -6.81
C LEU A 62 -1.69 15.81 -7.51
N ASN A 63 -2.91 16.36 -7.36
CA ASN A 63 -4.10 15.75 -7.95
C ASN A 63 -3.99 15.59 -9.48
N GLY A 64 -3.36 16.55 -10.17
CA GLY A 64 -3.10 16.45 -11.62
C GLY A 64 -2.16 15.29 -11.97
N THR A 65 -1.08 15.13 -11.20
CA THR A 65 -0.13 14.02 -11.36
C THR A 65 -0.78 12.68 -11.07
N LEU A 66 -1.59 12.58 -10.01
CA LEU A 66 -2.32 11.36 -9.66
C LEU A 66 -3.37 11.00 -10.72
N LEU A 67 -4.04 11.99 -11.30
CA LEU A 67 -4.96 11.76 -12.41
C LEU A 67 -4.22 11.24 -13.66
N LEU A 68 -3.08 11.82 -13.99
CA LEU A 68 -2.22 11.32 -15.08
C LEU A 68 -1.77 9.89 -14.81
N LEU A 69 -1.35 9.58 -13.57
CA LEU A 69 -0.95 8.23 -13.16
C LEU A 69 -2.12 7.24 -13.28
N ALA A 70 -3.32 7.63 -12.84
CA ALA A 70 -4.53 6.83 -12.96
C ALA A 70 -4.90 6.59 -14.44
N PHE A 71 -4.75 7.61 -15.28
CA PHE A 71 -4.95 7.46 -16.73
C PHE A 71 -3.92 6.51 -17.35
N MET A 72 -2.64 6.65 -16.99
CA MET A 72 -1.59 5.75 -17.46
C MET A 72 -1.77 4.31 -16.98
N LEU A 73 -2.39 4.10 -15.81
CA LEU A 73 -2.79 2.77 -15.36
C LEU A 73 -3.84 2.14 -16.29
N LEU A 74 -4.81 2.93 -16.79
CA LEU A 74 -5.78 2.45 -17.79
C LEU A 74 -5.10 2.13 -19.12
N VAL A 75 -4.15 2.97 -19.56
CA VAL A 75 -3.35 2.70 -20.76
C VAL A 75 -2.53 1.41 -20.59
N SER A 76 -1.91 1.21 -19.42
CA SER A 76 -1.17 -0.01 -19.10
C SER A 76 -2.07 -1.25 -19.13
N LEU A 77 -3.30 -1.15 -18.62
CA LEU A 77 -4.30 -2.22 -18.69
C LEU A 77 -4.68 -2.55 -20.14
N TYR A 78 -4.87 -1.53 -20.98
CA TYR A 78 -5.15 -1.71 -22.40
C TYR A 78 -3.99 -2.38 -23.15
N ALA A 79 -2.75 -2.02 -22.82
CA ALA A 79 -1.55 -2.54 -23.47
C ALA A 79 -1.09 -3.91 -22.93
N THR A 80 -1.67 -4.39 -21.83
CA THR A 80 -1.27 -5.65 -21.19
C THR A 80 -1.84 -6.85 -21.96
N TYR A 81 -1.01 -7.86 -22.21
CA TYR A 81 -1.42 -9.13 -22.82
C TYR A 81 -2.26 -10.01 -21.88
N ASP A 82 -1.92 -10.08 -20.59
CA ASP A 82 -2.63 -10.86 -19.57
C ASP A 82 -3.05 -9.99 -18.37
N LEU A 83 -4.36 -9.80 -18.20
CA LEU A 83 -4.95 -9.04 -17.10
C LEU A 83 -4.61 -9.63 -15.72
N ALA A 84 -4.45 -10.95 -15.61
CA ALA A 84 -4.11 -11.59 -14.35
C ALA A 84 -2.69 -11.19 -13.89
N ALA A 85 -1.74 -11.11 -14.81
CA ALA A 85 -0.38 -10.66 -14.54
C ALA A 85 -0.29 -9.17 -14.12
N SER A 86 -1.20 -8.32 -14.61
CA SER A 86 -1.23 -6.89 -14.24
C SER A 86 -2.08 -6.60 -12.99
N LEU A 87 -2.88 -7.55 -12.52
CA LEU A 87 -3.79 -7.36 -11.39
C LEU A 87 -3.08 -6.92 -10.08
N PRO A 88 -1.92 -7.48 -9.68
CA PRO A 88 -1.20 -7.01 -8.49
C PRO A 88 -0.71 -5.56 -8.60
N LYS A 89 -0.33 -5.12 -9.81
CA LYS A 89 0.11 -3.73 -10.04
C LYS A 89 -1.06 -2.76 -9.97
N VAL A 90 -2.19 -3.12 -10.56
CA VAL A 90 -3.41 -2.31 -10.58
C VAL A 90 -4.01 -2.19 -9.19
N SER A 91 -4.13 -3.30 -8.47
CA SER A 91 -4.59 -3.32 -7.08
C SER A 91 -3.67 -2.51 -6.17
N GLY A 92 -2.35 -2.70 -6.26
CA GLY A 92 -1.37 -1.91 -5.52
C GLY A 92 -1.50 -0.40 -5.78
N MET A 93 -1.74 0.00 -7.03
CA MET A 93 -1.95 1.41 -7.37
C MET A 93 -3.25 1.97 -6.81
N ILE A 94 -4.34 1.21 -6.85
CA ILE A 94 -5.64 1.60 -6.27
C ILE A 94 -5.51 1.76 -4.75
N LEU A 95 -4.83 0.83 -4.08
CA LEU A 95 -4.51 0.94 -2.65
C LEU A 95 -3.66 2.18 -2.38
N ALA A 96 -2.63 2.43 -3.19
CA ALA A 96 -1.75 3.59 -3.03
C ALA A 96 -2.52 4.92 -3.14
N PHE A 97 -3.47 5.05 -4.06
CA PHE A 97 -4.36 6.21 -4.11
C PHE A 97 -5.19 6.37 -2.84
N GLY A 98 -5.79 5.28 -2.35
CA GLY A 98 -6.54 5.28 -1.10
C GLY A 98 -5.69 5.74 0.09
N VAL A 99 -4.51 5.16 0.25
CA VAL A 99 -3.55 5.49 1.32
C VAL A 99 -3.08 6.94 1.19
N PHE A 100 -2.70 7.39 -0.01
CA PHE A 100 -2.23 8.76 -0.25
C PHE A 100 -3.27 9.79 0.21
N PHE A 101 -4.51 9.68 -0.28
CA PHE A 101 -5.55 10.63 0.08
C PHE A 101 -5.93 10.57 1.57
N GLN A 102 -5.84 9.40 2.18
CA GLN A 102 -6.06 9.26 3.62
C GLN A 102 -4.95 9.93 4.43
N VAL A 103 -3.68 9.76 4.04
CA VAL A 103 -2.54 10.41 4.68
C VAL A 103 -2.65 11.93 4.56
N VAL A 104 -3.00 12.45 3.38
CA VAL A 104 -3.25 13.88 3.17
C VAL A 104 -4.32 14.38 4.13
N ARG A 105 -5.44 13.66 4.25
CA ARG A 105 -6.55 14.04 5.14
C ARG A 105 -6.12 14.06 6.60
N LEU A 106 -5.44 13.01 7.09
CA LEU A 106 -4.99 12.90 8.48
C LEU A 106 -3.91 13.95 8.82
N SER A 107 -3.05 14.26 7.85
CA SER A 107 -1.93 15.19 8.01
C SER A 107 -2.36 16.66 8.12
N GLN A 108 -3.64 16.99 7.92
CA GLN A 108 -4.18 18.33 8.19
C GLN A 108 -4.18 18.69 9.68
N SER A 109 -4.02 17.70 10.56
CA SER A 109 -3.90 17.90 12.00
C SER A 109 -2.48 17.58 12.48
N ARG A 110 -1.98 18.31 13.49
CA ARG A 110 -0.65 18.05 14.08
C ARG A 110 -0.49 16.60 14.55
N ARG A 111 -1.52 16.06 15.20
CA ARG A 111 -1.52 14.67 15.69
C ARG A 111 -1.51 13.66 14.53
N GLY A 112 -2.33 13.87 13.50
CA GLY A 112 -2.40 12.98 12.35
C GLY A 112 -1.15 13.05 11.46
N TRP A 113 -0.47 14.20 11.39
CA TRP A 113 0.82 14.33 10.73
C TRP A 113 1.89 13.46 11.41
N TRP A 114 2.06 13.60 12.73
CA TRP A 114 3.00 12.76 13.49
C TRP A 114 2.62 11.28 13.45
N GLY A 115 1.32 10.97 13.50
CA GLY A 115 0.83 9.60 13.35
C GLY A 115 1.18 9.00 11.99
N SER A 116 1.02 9.77 10.90
CA SER A 116 1.35 9.33 9.54
C SER A 116 2.87 9.15 9.37
N LEU A 117 3.67 10.06 9.94
CA LEU A 117 5.13 9.96 9.92
C LEU A 117 5.63 8.75 10.72
N ALA A 118 5.10 8.54 11.91
CA ALA A 118 5.42 7.38 12.74
C ALA A 118 5.04 6.07 12.04
N PHE A 119 3.87 6.02 11.39
CA PHE A 119 3.45 4.88 10.60
C PHE A 119 4.38 4.63 9.41
N PHE A 120 4.80 5.68 8.70
CA PHE A 120 5.77 5.56 7.60
C PHE A 120 7.09 4.93 8.08
N PHE A 121 7.67 5.43 9.17
CA PHE A 121 8.88 4.83 9.74
C PHE A 121 8.65 3.41 10.26
N ALA A 122 7.49 3.11 10.85
CA ALA A 122 7.16 1.77 11.29
C ALA A 122 7.08 0.78 10.11
N CYS A 123 6.49 1.19 8.98
CA CYS A 123 6.50 0.39 7.75
C CYS A 123 7.93 0.19 7.23
N GLY A 124 8.76 1.24 7.19
CA GLY A 124 10.16 1.15 6.78
C GLY A 124 10.97 0.19 7.65
N LEU A 125 10.84 0.30 8.98
CA LEU A 125 11.46 -0.63 9.93
C LEU A 125 10.95 -2.05 9.77
N GLY A 126 9.65 -2.22 9.49
CA GLY A 126 9.06 -3.52 9.17
C GLY A 126 9.67 -4.14 7.92
N ILE A 127 9.84 -3.35 6.85
CA ILE A 127 10.52 -3.78 5.63
C ILE A 127 11.96 -4.17 5.96
N VAL A 128 12.73 -3.33 6.66
CA VAL A 128 14.11 -3.63 7.09
C VAL A 128 14.17 -4.96 7.87
N ALA A 129 13.27 -5.17 8.82
CA ALA A 129 13.25 -6.39 9.62
C ALA A 129 12.94 -7.62 8.75
N LEU A 130 11.92 -7.58 7.90
CA LEU A 130 11.59 -8.66 6.97
C LEU A 130 12.74 -8.94 5.99
N SER A 131 13.33 -7.86 5.47
CA SER A 131 14.49 -7.86 4.60
C SER A 131 15.66 -8.61 5.23
N LEU A 132 16.04 -8.28 6.47
CA LEU A 132 17.16 -8.94 7.16
C LEU A 132 16.93 -10.45 7.37
N LEU A 133 15.67 -10.88 7.53
CA LEU A 133 15.28 -12.28 7.78
C LEU A 133 15.22 -13.13 6.51
N ASP A 134 15.00 -12.52 5.34
CA ASP A 134 14.77 -13.25 4.09
C ASP A 134 15.79 -12.96 2.97
N THR A 135 16.83 -12.16 3.25
CA THR A 135 17.88 -11.88 2.26
C THR A 135 18.77 -13.09 2.00
N GLN A 136 19.04 -13.38 0.73
CA GLN A 136 20.10 -14.31 0.33
C GLN A 136 21.48 -13.65 0.54
N TRP A 137 22.02 -13.70 1.76
CA TRP A 137 23.33 -13.13 2.06
C TRP A 137 24.45 -13.86 1.29
N ALA A 138 24.93 -13.26 0.21
CA ALA A 138 26.14 -13.70 -0.48
C ALA A 138 27.38 -13.08 0.18
N SER A 139 28.34 -13.89 0.62
CA SER A 139 29.58 -13.38 1.19
C SER A 139 30.56 -12.94 0.11
N LYS A 140 30.42 -11.69 -0.30
CA LYS A 140 31.36 -11.03 -1.22
C LYS A 140 32.51 -10.34 -0.49
N VAL A 141 32.40 -10.17 0.82
CA VAL A 141 33.36 -9.45 1.67
C VAL A 141 33.77 -10.37 2.81
N GLY A 142 35.06 -10.75 2.84
CA GLY A 142 35.61 -11.61 3.89
C GLY A 142 35.44 -10.98 5.28
N GLY A 143 34.96 -11.76 6.24
CA GLY A 143 34.76 -11.35 7.64
C GLY A 143 33.30 -11.06 8.03
N LEU A 144 32.41 -10.79 7.05
CA LEU A 144 30.97 -10.65 7.33
C LEU A 144 30.25 -11.99 7.48
N ASP A 145 30.88 -13.10 7.08
CA ASP A 145 30.35 -14.46 7.22
C ASP A 145 29.92 -14.82 8.65
N VAL A 146 30.66 -14.32 9.65
CA VAL A 146 30.36 -14.61 11.08
C VAL A 146 29.07 -13.92 11.52
N LEU A 147 28.73 -12.77 10.91
CA LEU A 147 27.51 -12.03 11.21
C LEU A 147 26.34 -12.56 10.37
N THR A 148 26.55 -12.81 9.07
CA THR A 148 25.49 -13.29 8.17
C THR A 148 25.08 -14.74 8.44
N SER A 149 25.99 -15.60 8.91
CA SER A 149 25.65 -16.98 9.33
C SER A 149 24.75 -17.06 10.57
N ARG A 150 24.67 -15.99 11.37
CA ARG A 150 23.75 -15.90 12.53
C ARG A 150 22.38 -15.36 12.17
N LEU A 151 22.27 -14.66 11.05
CA LEU A 151 21.00 -14.25 10.49
C LEU A 151 20.45 -15.48 9.78
N ALA A 152 19.47 -16.17 10.38
CA ALA A 152 18.84 -17.36 9.79
C ALA A 152 18.21 -16.99 8.44
N PRO A 153 18.89 -17.24 7.30
CA PRO A 153 18.38 -16.84 6.00
C PRO A 153 17.17 -17.73 5.71
N HIS A 154 16.14 -17.19 5.06
CA HIS A 154 14.91 -17.91 4.68
C HIS A 154 14.03 -18.34 5.86
N ALA A 155 14.04 -17.59 6.96
CA ALA A 155 13.10 -17.85 8.05
C ALA A 155 11.62 -17.69 7.60
N LEU A 156 11.37 -17.01 6.48
CA LEU A 156 10.05 -16.72 5.93
C LEU A 156 10.01 -17.10 4.45
N SER A 157 9.00 -17.87 4.01
CA SER A 157 8.76 -18.06 2.58
C SER A 157 7.83 -16.95 2.08
N LEU A 158 8.41 -15.93 1.45
CA LEU A 158 7.66 -14.79 0.91
C LEU A 158 7.13 -15.09 -0.51
N PRO A 159 5.83 -14.85 -0.78
CA PRO A 159 5.29 -14.97 -2.13
C PRO A 159 6.02 -14.06 -3.12
N GLY A 160 6.55 -14.63 -4.21
CA GLY A 160 7.34 -13.88 -5.20
C GLY A 160 8.83 -13.72 -4.87
N ALA A 161 9.27 -14.16 -3.69
CA ALA A 161 10.67 -14.22 -3.27
C ALA A 161 10.95 -15.59 -2.60
N GLU A 162 10.52 -16.67 -3.26
CA GLU A 162 10.57 -18.04 -2.71
C GLU A 162 11.99 -18.51 -2.42
N GLN A 163 12.96 -17.98 -3.18
CA GLN A 163 14.37 -18.24 -2.98
C GLN A 163 15.00 -17.21 -2.02
N GLY A 164 14.25 -16.32 -1.39
CA GLY A 164 14.76 -15.20 -0.62
C GLY A 164 15.02 -13.94 -1.46
N LEU A 165 15.14 -12.80 -0.80
CA LEU A 165 15.30 -11.48 -1.41
C LEU A 165 16.69 -11.28 -2.00
N ASN A 166 16.74 -10.64 -3.17
CA ASN A 166 17.99 -10.26 -3.82
C ASN A 166 18.68 -9.13 -3.04
N PRO A 167 19.94 -9.30 -2.60
CA PRO A 167 20.67 -8.28 -1.84
C PRO A 167 20.82 -6.93 -2.55
N ASN A 168 20.88 -6.92 -3.88
CA ASN A 168 21.03 -5.68 -4.65
C ASN A 168 19.72 -4.88 -4.69
N GLU A 169 18.59 -5.55 -4.87
CA GLU A 169 17.26 -4.92 -4.84
C GLU A 169 16.95 -4.37 -3.44
N LEU A 170 17.36 -5.12 -2.43
CA LEU A 170 17.27 -4.75 -1.02
C LEU A 170 18.12 -3.52 -0.69
N ALA A 171 19.40 -3.52 -1.07
CA ALA A 171 20.28 -2.37 -0.87
C ALA A 171 19.73 -1.11 -1.57
N GLY A 172 19.20 -1.25 -2.79
CA GLY A 172 18.53 -0.15 -3.50
C GLY A 172 17.30 0.37 -2.76
N THR A 173 16.49 -0.53 -2.18
CA THR A 173 15.29 -0.18 -1.41
C THR A 173 15.62 0.51 -0.09
N LEU A 174 16.68 0.09 0.60
CA LEU A 174 17.09 0.66 1.89
C LEU A 174 17.78 2.02 1.79
N LEU A 175 18.29 2.37 0.61
CA LEU A 175 18.98 3.64 0.36
C LEU A 175 18.00 4.81 0.10
N TRP A 176 16.74 4.52 -0.21
CA TRP A 176 15.67 5.47 -0.53
C TRP A 176 14.66 5.61 0.62
#